data_AF-A0A3Q0KGB3-F1
#
_entry.id   AF-A0A3Q0KGB3-F1
#
_cell.length_a   1.000
_cell.length_b   1.000
_cell.length_c   1.000
_cell.angle_alpha   90.00
_cell.angle_beta   90.00
_cell.angle_gamma   90.00
#
_symmetry.space_group_name_H-M   'P 1'
#
loop_
_entity.id
_entity.type
_entity.pdbx_description
1 polymer ?
#
loop_
_entity_poly.entity_id
_entity_poly.type
_entity_poly.pdbx_seq_one_letter_code
_entity_poly.pdbx_strand_id
1 'polypeptide(L)'
;MKNDTKNLIAGSLSGFTVRFLTQPLDVIKIRFQLQVEDIKPSGKSYYTGLLQAFIRIYKEEGVYGLWKGHVPAQFLSVTFCGAQFGSFYAIENLLVNRINLSSSSGWVHDMIAGSATGLIASTLSEPLDVMRTRLIAQDLFRLLMWYTSSYS
;
A
#
# COMPACT_ATOMS: atom_id res chain seq x y z
N MET A 1 -15.09 -8.72 27.04
CA MET A 1 -13.85 -9.46 26.75
C MET A 1 -14.02 -10.61 25.75
N LYS A 2 -14.82 -11.67 25.99
CA LYS A 2 -14.91 -12.81 25.05
C LYS A 2 -15.48 -12.46 23.66
N ASN A 3 -16.29 -11.40 23.55
CA ASN A 3 -16.86 -10.93 22.29
C ASN A 3 -15.90 -10.01 21.52
N ASP A 4 -15.12 -9.20 22.25
CA ASP A 4 -14.16 -8.26 21.65
C ASP A 4 -13.03 -9.02 20.93
N THR A 5 -12.52 -10.09 21.55
CA THR A 5 -11.51 -10.96 20.92
C THR A 5 -12.04 -11.63 19.65
N LYS A 6 -13.31 -12.06 19.62
CA LYS A 6 -13.93 -12.65 18.43
C LYS A 6 -14.04 -11.64 17.29
N ASN A 7 -14.46 -10.41 17.60
CA ASN A 7 -14.57 -9.34 16.61
C ASN A 7 -13.20 -8.93 16.06
N LEU A 8 -12.18 -8.87 16.93
CA LEU A 8 -10.79 -8.62 16.51
C LEU A 8 -10.29 -9.70 15.56
N ILE A 9 -10.46 -10.98 15.90
CA ILE A 9 -10.02 -12.09 15.05
C ILE A 9 -10.78 -12.11 13.72
N ALA A 10 -12.09 -11.89 13.74
CA ALA A 10 -12.90 -11.82 12.53
C ALA A 10 -12.49 -10.66 11.62
N GLY A 11 -12.19 -9.49 12.20
CA GLY A 11 -11.67 -8.32 11.48
C GLY A 11 -10.31 -8.57 10.87
N SER A 12 -9.37 -9.15 11.63
CA SER A 12 -8.04 -9.50 11.13
C SER A 12 -8.09 -10.53 10.00
N LEU A 13 -8.91 -11.58 10.14
CA LEU A 13 -9.04 -12.61 9.11
C LEU A 13 -9.65 -12.05 7.82
N SER A 14 -10.71 -11.23 7.95
CA SER A 14 -11.31 -10.53 6.82
C SER A 14 -10.29 -9.64 6.09
N GLY A 15 -9.53 -8.83 6.84
CA GLY A 15 -8.48 -7.98 6.28
C GLY A 15 -7.39 -8.77 5.56
N PHE A 16 -6.98 -9.91 6.12
CA PHE A 16 -6.02 -10.81 5.47
C PHE A 16 -6.57 -11.40 4.17
N THR A 17 -7.81 -11.91 4.19
CA THR A 17 -8.45 -12.50 3.00
C THR A 17 -8.61 -11.47 1.87
N VAL A 18 -9.05 -10.25 2.19
CA VAL A 18 -9.16 -9.17 1.21
C VAL A 18 -7.79 -8.89 0.57
N ARG A 19 -6.74 -8.72 1.39
CA ARG A 19 -5.40 -8.44 0.87
C ARG A 19 -4.81 -9.59 0.07
N PHE A 20 -5.11 -10.82 0.45
CA PHE A 20 -4.69 -11.99 -0.32
C PHE A 20 -5.30 -11.99 -1.73
N LEU A 21 -6.58 -11.61 -1.85
CA LEU A 21 -7.28 -11.51 -3.14
C LEU A 21 -6.84 -10.28 -3.96
N THR A 22 -6.53 -9.15 -3.32
CA THR A 22 -6.12 -7.92 -4.03
C THR A 22 -4.63 -7.85 -4.36
N GLN A 23 -3.78 -8.64 -3.70
CA GLN A 23 -2.33 -8.68 -3.93
C GLN A 23 -1.92 -8.76 -5.41
N PRO A 24 -2.45 -9.66 -6.26
CA PRO A 24 -2.06 -9.74 -7.66
C PRO A 24 -2.33 -8.43 -8.42
N LEU A 25 -3.43 -7.73 -8.11
CA LEU A 25 -3.78 -6.45 -8.74
C LEU A 25 -2.83 -5.33 -8.27
N ASP A 26 -2.45 -5.31 -7.00
CA ASP A 26 -1.48 -4.34 -6.47
C ASP A 26 -0.12 -4.49 -7.15
N VAL A 27 0.35 -5.72 -7.37
CA VAL A 27 1.62 -5.99 -8.07
C VAL A 27 1.56 -5.49 -9.51
N ILE A 28 0.47 -5.78 -10.23
CA ILE A 28 0.30 -5.29 -11.61
C ILE A 28 0.29 -3.76 -11.63
N LYS A 29 -0.46 -3.11 -10.73
CA LYS A 29 -0.53 -1.66 -10.63
C LYS A 29 0.84 -1.03 -10.40
N ILE A 30 1.60 -1.54 -9.44
CA ILE A 30 2.95 -1.03 -9.14
C ILE A 30 3.87 -1.20 -10.36
N ARG A 31 3.83 -2.34 -11.05
CA ARG A 31 4.65 -2.56 -12.25
C ARG A 31 4.27 -1.66 -13.42
N PHE A 32 2.99 -1.38 -13.60
CA PHE A 32 2.53 -0.39 -14.57
C PHE A 32 3.01 1.02 -14.22
N GLN A 33 2.93 1.42 -12.94
CA GLN A 33 3.41 2.73 -12.49
C GLN A 33 4.94 2.88 -12.56
N LEU A 34 5.68 1.79 -12.35
CA LEU A 34 7.13 1.75 -12.47
C LEU A 34 7.62 1.59 -13.91
N GLN A 35 6.74 1.20 -14.84
CA GLN A 35 7.09 1.18 -16.24
C GLN A 35 7.29 2.61 -16.72
N VAL A 36 8.55 2.96 -16.99
CA VAL A 36 8.88 4.22 -17.65
C VAL A 36 8.50 4.07 -19.11
N GLU A 37 7.39 4.67 -19.52
CA GLU A 37 7.08 4.82 -20.95
C GLU A 37 7.95 5.94 -21.53
N ASP A 38 8.56 5.68 -22.68
CA ASP A 38 9.26 6.73 -23.43
C ASP A 38 8.25 7.83 -23.80
N ILE A 39 8.63 9.09 -23.60
CA ILE A 39 7.82 10.28 -23.98
C ILE A 39 7.61 10.35 -25.52
N LYS A 40 8.34 9.52 -26.28
CA LYS A 40 8.20 9.37 -27.73
C LYS A 40 7.20 8.26 -28.04
N PRO A 41 6.35 8.40 -29.07
CA PRO A 41 5.42 7.36 -29.51
C PRO A 41 6.19 6.25 -30.26
N SER A 42 7.17 5.64 -29.61
CA SER A 42 7.76 4.38 -30.05
C SER A 42 6.87 3.30 -29.44
N GLY A 43 6.02 2.69 -30.25
CA GLY A 43 4.97 1.74 -29.83
C GLY A 43 5.44 0.41 -29.23
N LYS A 44 6.45 0.43 -28.35
CA LYS A 44 7.01 -0.73 -27.63
C LYS A 44 6.85 -0.56 -26.11
N SER A 45 5.62 -0.31 -25.65
CA SER A 45 5.29 -0.39 -24.22
C SER A 45 5.37 -1.86 -23.76
N TYR A 46 6.09 -2.13 -22.67
CA TYR A 46 6.35 -3.50 -22.18
C TYR A 46 5.08 -4.15 -21.60
N TYR A 47 4.19 -3.36 -21.00
CA TYR A 47 2.83 -3.75 -20.63
C TYR A 47 1.80 -2.87 -21.36
N THR A 48 1.03 -3.45 -22.29
CA THR A 48 -0.01 -2.74 -23.07
C THR A 48 -1.41 -2.84 -22.44
N GLY A 49 -1.62 -3.78 -21.52
CA GLY A 49 -2.90 -3.95 -20.85
C GLY A 49 -2.84 -4.86 -19.63
N LEU A 50 -3.83 -4.75 -18.74
CA LEU A 50 -3.88 -5.45 -17.45
C LEU A 50 -3.82 -6.98 -17.61
N LEU A 51 -4.61 -7.53 -18.53
CA LEU A 51 -4.65 -8.96 -18.83
C LEU A 51 -3.34 -9.46 -19.45
N GLN A 52 -2.75 -8.67 -20.34
CA GLN A 52 -1.45 -9.00 -20.94
C GLN A 52 -0.37 -9.03 -19.86
N ALA A 53 -0.34 -8.04 -18.97
CA ALA A 53 0.61 -8.01 -17.86
C ALA A 53 0.43 -9.20 -16.91
N PHE A 54 -0.81 -9.55 -16.56
CA PHE A 54 -1.10 -10.72 -15.72
C PHE A 54 -0.56 -12.01 -16.34
N ILE A 55 -0.90 -12.28 -17.61
CA ILE A 55 -0.46 -13.48 -18.33
C ILE A 55 1.06 -13.50 -18.44
N ARG A 56 1.69 -12.34 -18.70
CA ARG A 56 3.13 -12.22 -18.85
C ARG A 56 3.87 -12.47 -17.54
N ILE A 57 3.44 -11.86 -16.45
CA ILE A 57 3.99 -12.10 -15.10
C ILE A 57 3.85 -13.58 -14.74
N TYR A 58 2.68 -14.18 -14.98
CA TYR A 58 2.46 -15.60 -14.72
C TYR A 58 3.41 -16.50 -15.53
N LYS A 59 3.70 -16.16 -16.80
CA LYS A 59 4.61 -16.94 -17.65
C LYS A 59 6.08 -16.73 -17.32
N GLU A 60 6.49 -15.51 -16.98
CA GLU A 60 7.90 -15.15 -16.78
C GLU A 60 8.39 -15.39 -15.34
N GLU A 61 7.54 -15.18 -14.34
CA GLU A 61 7.89 -15.30 -12.90
C GLU A 61 7.09 -16.38 -12.16
N GLY A 62 6.06 -16.95 -12.79
CA GLY A 62 5.17 -17.92 -12.18
C GLY A 62 4.16 -17.30 -11.21
N VAL A 63 3.42 -18.17 -10.52
CA VAL A 63 2.39 -17.79 -9.52
C VAL A 63 2.99 -16.93 -8.41
N TYR A 64 4.22 -17.23 -7.96
CA TYR A 64 4.89 -16.49 -6.91
C TYR A 64 5.23 -15.04 -7.30
N GLY A 65 5.36 -14.72 -8.58
CA GLY A 65 5.56 -13.34 -9.06
C GLY A 65 4.40 -12.42 -8.71
N LEU A 66 3.17 -12.95 -8.66
CA LEU A 66 1.95 -12.19 -8.32
C LEU A 66 1.79 -11.92 -6.82
N TRP A 67 2.39 -12.74 -5.96
CA TRP A 67 2.38 -12.54 -4.49
C TRP A 67 3.68 -11.96 -3.94
N LYS A 68 4.60 -11.58 -4.82
CA LYS A 68 5.88 -10.98 -4.42
C LYS A 68 5.62 -9.65 -3.71
N GLY A 69 6.25 -9.47 -2.56
CA GLY A 69 6.06 -8.28 -1.71
C GLY A 69 4.79 -8.29 -0.84
N HIS A 70 4.04 -9.39 -0.75
CA HIS A 70 2.86 -9.48 0.12
C HIS A 70 3.19 -9.29 1.61
N VAL A 71 4.27 -9.91 2.09
CA VAL A 71 4.72 -9.80 3.49
C VAL A 71 5.06 -8.35 3.86
N PRO A 72 5.95 -7.63 3.14
CA PRO A 72 6.21 -6.22 3.45
C PRO A 72 4.98 -5.33 3.27
N ALA A 73 4.06 -5.66 2.35
CA ALA A 73 2.78 -4.96 2.20
C ALA A 73 1.89 -5.08 3.44
N GLN A 74 1.81 -6.27 4.04
CA GLN A 74 1.07 -6.52 5.27
C GLN A 74 1.68 -5.76 6.44
N PHE A 75 3.00 -5.86 6.63
CA PHE A 75 3.70 -5.15 7.70
C PHE A 75 3.51 -3.63 7.61
N LEU A 76 3.66 -3.07 6.42
CA LEU A 76 3.40 -1.66 6.18
C LEU A 76 1.97 -1.27 6.55
N SER A 77 0.97 -2.07 6.13
CA SER A 77 -0.43 -1.79 6.43
C SER A 77 -0.73 -1.81 7.92
N VAL A 78 -0.13 -2.75 8.66
CA VAL A 78 -0.28 -2.86 10.11
C VAL A 78 0.38 -1.66 10.80
N THR A 79 1.59 -1.28 10.38
CA THR A 79 2.28 -0.11 10.93
C THR A 79 1.49 1.18 10.66
N PHE A 80 1.00 1.38 9.43
CA PHE A 80 0.20 2.55 9.07
C PHE A 80 -1.10 2.61 9.89
N CYS A 81 -1.88 1.53 9.95
CA CYS A 81 -3.09 1.50 10.76
C CYS A 81 -2.80 1.74 12.24
N GLY A 82 -1.77 1.09 12.79
CA GLY A 82 -1.38 1.28 14.19
C GLY A 82 -0.99 2.72 14.50
N ALA A 83 -0.17 3.33 13.63
CA ALA A 83 0.24 4.72 13.74
C ALA A 83 -0.93 5.69 13.62
N GLN A 84 -1.82 5.46 12.66
CA GLN A 84 -3.00 6.29 12.42
C GLN A 84 -3.98 6.22 13.60
N PHE A 85 -4.38 5.03 14.04
CA PHE A 85 -5.31 4.90 15.15
C PHE A 85 -4.70 5.36 16.48
N GLY A 86 -3.43 5.04 16.73
CA GLY A 86 -2.73 5.48 17.95
C GLY A 86 -2.60 7.01 18.01
N SER A 87 -2.20 7.64 16.89
CA SER A 87 -2.07 9.09 16.81
C SER A 87 -3.44 9.79 16.89
N PHE A 88 -4.47 9.21 16.28
CA PHE A 88 -5.83 9.74 16.36
C PHE A 88 -6.33 9.78 17.79
N TYR A 89 -6.25 8.66 18.52
CA TYR A 89 -6.62 8.58 19.92
C TYR A 89 -5.84 9.58 20.78
N ALA A 90 -4.53 9.74 20.53
CA ALA A 90 -3.71 10.70 21.26
C ALA A 90 -4.14 12.16 20.99
N ILE A 91 -4.36 12.51 19.73
CA ILE A 91 -4.76 13.87 19.31
C ILE A 91 -6.17 14.20 19.81
N GLU A 92 -7.11 13.28 19.71
CA GLU A 92 -8.48 13.44 20.21
C GLU A 92 -8.48 13.65 21.72
N ASN A 93 -7.71 12.84 22.47
CA ASN A 93 -7.59 12.98 23.91
C ASN A 93 -6.93 14.32 24.32
N LEU A 94 -6.04 14.88 23.50
CA LEU A 94 -5.46 16.20 23.71
C LEU A 94 -6.46 17.32 23.41
N LEU A 95 -7.17 17.26 22.28
CA LEU A 95 -8.18 18.26 21.88
C LEU A 95 -9.32 18.37 22.90
N VAL A 96 -9.85 17.23 23.34
CA VAL A 96 -10.96 17.19 24.30
C VAL A 96 -10.52 17.66 25.69
N ASN A 97 -9.39 17.18 26.21
CA ASN A 97 -9.00 17.46 27.61
C ASN A 97 -8.22 18.76 27.82
N ARG A 98 -7.51 19.26 26.80
CA ARG A 98 -6.65 20.46 26.95
C ARG A 98 -7.26 21.71 26.35
N ILE A 99 -7.96 21.56 25.23
CA ILE A 99 -8.48 22.69 24.47
C ILE A 99 -9.97 22.91 24.81
N ASN A 100 -10.59 22.00 25.58
CA ASN A 100 -12.03 21.98 25.87
C ASN A 100 -12.88 22.15 24.60
N LEU A 101 -12.33 21.75 23.45
CA LEU A 101 -13.06 21.70 22.20
C LEU A 101 -13.93 20.45 22.29
N SER A 102 -15.14 20.62 22.82
CA SER A 102 -16.10 19.53 22.94
C SER A 102 -16.44 19.03 21.54
N SER A 103 -16.51 17.71 21.31
CA SER A 103 -16.90 17.08 20.04
C SER A 103 -18.25 17.57 19.49
N SER A 104 -18.99 18.35 20.28
CA SER A 104 -20.16 19.13 19.86
C SER A 104 -19.86 20.22 18.81
N SER A 105 -18.61 20.63 18.59
CA SER A 105 -18.24 21.73 17.66
C SER A 105 -17.73 21.23 16.29
N GLY A 106 -18.57 20.54 15.52
CA GLY A 106 -18.53 20.49 14.05
C GLY A 106 -17.28 19.90 13.34
N TRP A 107 -17.43 19.77 12.02
CA TRP A 107 -16.46 19.27 11.02
C TRP A 107 -15.03 19.80 11.14
N VAL A 108 -14.82 20.94 11.80
CA VAL A 108 -13.50 21.56 12.02
C VAL A 108 -12.67 20.75 13.01
N HIS A 109 -13.28 20.24 14.09
CA HIS A 109 -12.58 19.38 15.06
C HIS A 109 -12.04 18.13 14.36
N ASP A 110 -12.90 17.47 13.58
CA ASP A 110 -12.56 16.25 12.86
C ASP A 110 -11.52 16.50 11.75
N MET A 111 -11.59 17.66 11.08
CA MET A 111 -10.56 18.07 10.12
C MET A 111 -9.20 18.27 10.77
N ILE A 112 -9.12 18.96 11.92
CA ILE A 112 -7.86 19.23 12.59
C ILE A 112 -7.28 17.93 13.16
N ALA A 113 -8.10 17.12 13.83
CA ALA A 113 -7.70 15.83 14.37
C ALA A 113 -7.24 14.89 13.24
N GLY A 114 -7.99 14.79 12.15
CA GLY A 114 -7.66 13.98 10.98
C GLY A 114 -6.37 14.44 10.30
N SER A 115 -6.19 15.76 10.13
CA SER A 115 -5.00 16.32 9.46
C SER A 115 -3.73 16.10 10.30
N ALA A 116 -3.78 16.40 11.60
CA ALA A 116 -2.64 16.17 12.50
C ALA A 116 -2.28 14.68 12.60
N THR A 117 -3.29 13.81 12.67
CA THR A 117 -3.09 12.35 12.68
C THR A 117 -2.44 11.88 11.38
N GLY A 118 -2.94 12.36 10.23
CA GLY A 118 -2.42 12.02 8.92
C GLY A 118 -0.95 12.37 8.76
N LEU A 119 -0.52 13.55 9.20
CA LEU A 119 0.89 13.97 9.13
C LEU A 119 1.80 13.06 9.96
N ILE A 120 1.38 12.68 11.16
CA ILE A 120 2.16 11.79 12.04
C ILE A 120 2.21 10.37 11.44
N ALA A 121 1.07 9.86 10.98
CA ALA A 121 0.97 8.53 10.39
C ALA A 121 1.81 8.41 9.11
N SER A 122 1.77 9.42 8.24
CA SER A 122 2.55 9.44 7.00
C SER A 122 4.04 9.48 7.29
N THR A 123 4.51 10.39 8.16
CA THR A 123 5.94 10.49 8.52
C THR A 123 6.50 9.18 9.05
N LEU A 124 5.71 8.43 9.84
CA LEU A 124 6.15 7.15 10.38
C LEU A 124 6.12 6.01 9.34
N SER A 125 5.24 6.10 8.34
CA SER A 125 4.98 5.02 7.38
C SER A 125 5.80 5.14 6.09
N GLU A 126 6.16 6.37 5.69
CA GLU A 126 6.97 6.67 4.51
C GLU A 126 8.29 5.88 4.41
N PRO A 127 9.11 5.70 5.47
CA PRO A 127 10.34 4.91 5.35
C PRO A 127 10.08 3.45 4.98
N LEU A 128 8.97 2.88 5.47
CA LEU A 128 8.57 1.50 5.15
C LEU A 128 8.00 1.40 3.72
N ASP A 129 7.30 2.43 3.26
CA ASP A 129 6.81 2.50 1.88
C ASP A 129 7.96 2.52 0.86
N VAL A 130 9.02 3.27 1.15
CA VAL A 130 10.23 3.30 0.33
C VAL A 130 10.92 1.93 0.29
N MET A 131 10.96 1.20 1.42
CA MET A 131 11.52 -0.15 1.43
C MET A 131 10.72 -1.12 0.57
N ARG A 132 9.38 -1.10 0.67
CA ARG A 132 8.50 -1.96 -0.13
C ARG A 132 8.65 -1.70 -1.63
N THR A 133 8.65 -0.44 -2.04
CA THR A 133 8.77 -0.06 -3.45
C THR A 133 10.12 -0.46 -4.04
N ARG A 134 11.21 -0.32 -3.29
CA ARG A 134 12.54 -0.80 -3.70
C ARG A 134 12.59 -2.31 -3.90
N LEU A 135 11.99 -3.09 -3.00
CA LEU A 135 11.94 -4.56 -3.12
C LEU A 135 11.19 -5.00 -4.38
N ILE A 136 10.05 -4.36 -4.68
CA ILE A 136 9.26 -4.69 -5.88
C ILE A 136 9.96 -4.21 -7.17
N ALA A 137 10.68 -3.09 -7.11
CA ALA A 137 11.37 -2.51 -8.26
C ALA A 137 12.60 -3.31 -8.73
N GLN A 138 13.36 -3.93 -7.81
CA GLN A 138 14.58 -4.69 -8.16
C GLN A 138 14.32 -5.82 -9.15
N ASP A 139 13.22 -6.55 -8.98
CA ASP A 139 12.84 -7.65 -9.87
C ASP A 139 12.38 -7.15 -11.24
N LEU A 140 11.62 -6.04 -11.26
CA LEU A 140 11.18 -5.41 -12.50
C LEU A 140 12.37 -4.90 -13.32
N PHE A 141 13.33 -4.24 -12.68
CA PHE A 141 14.50 -3.69 -13.36
C PHE A 141 15.33 -4.77 -14.04
N ARG A 142 15.49 -5.93 -13.37
CA ARG A 142 16.20 -7.09 -13.93
C ARG A 142 15.53 -7.63 -15.20
N LEU A 143 14.21 -7.71 -15.22
CA LEU A 143 13.46 -8.20 -16.38
C LEU A 143 13.43 -7.21 -17.54
N LEU A 144 13.29 -5.91 -17.24
CA LEU A 144 13.35 -4.87 -18.26
C LEU A 144 14.72 -4.81 -18.93
N MET A 145 15.81 -4.91 -18.16
CA MET A 145 17.17 -4.95 -18.71
C MET A 145 17.41 -6.19 -19.61
N TRP A 146 16.87 -7.35 -19.23
CA TRP A 146 16.96 -8.55 -20.06
C TRP A 146 16.16 -8.40 -21.36
N TYR A 147 14.96 -7.81 -21.29
CA TYR A 147 14.14 -7.54 -22.46
C TYR A 147 14.81 -6.53 -23.40
N THR A 148 15.30 -5.38 -22.91
CA THR A 148 15.97 -4.40 -23.77
C THR A 148 17.24 -4.96 -24.42
N SER A 149 18.00 -5.81 -23.71
CA SER A 149 19.18 -6.49 -24.25
C SER A 149 18.86 -7.58 -25.28
N SER A 150 17.66 -8.17 -25.27
CA SER A 150 17.27 -9.24 -26.21
C SER A 150 16.69 -8.71 -27.53
N TYR A 151 16.32 -7.42 -27.56
CA TYR A 151 15.74 -6.73 -28.73
C TYR A 151 16.64 -5.59 -29.26
N SER A 152 17.89 -5.50 -28.77
CA SER A 152 18.98 -4.67 -29.33
C SER A 152 19.96 -5.56 -30.06
#